data_AF-T0T2G5-F1
#
_entry.id   AF-T0T2G5-F1
#
_cell.length_a   1.000
_cell.length_b   1.000
_cell.length_c   1.000
_cell.angle_alpha   90.00
_cell.angle_beta   90.00
_cell.angle_gamma   90.00
#
_symmetry.space_group_name_H-M   'P 1'
#
loop_
_entity.id
_entity.type
_entity.pdbx_description
1 polymer ?
#
loop_
_entity_poly.entity_id
_entity_poly.type
_entity_poly.pdbx_seq_one_letter_code
_entity_poly.pdbx_strand_id
1 'polypeptide(L)' 'METLATFDEAVELLKNAVKYSTIENQKHLDLSVINAPDRLEYQKALMVVQSAVKRGEITQDELKQRLGLI' A
#
# COMPACT_ATOMS: atom_id res chain seq x y z
N MET A 1 -9.31 -11.12 -18.54
CA MET A 1 -8.47 -11.41 -17.36
C MET A 1 -8.14 -10.08 -16.73
N GLU A 2 -8.53 -9.83 -15.48
CA GLU A 2 -7.98 -8.69 -14.74
C GLU A 2 -6.50 -8.97 -14.51
N THR A 3 -5.64 -8.14 -15.11
CA THR A 3 -4.21 -8.13 -14.79
C THR A 3 -4.02 -7.42 -13.45
N LEU A 4 -3.29 -8.05 -12.53
CA LEU A 4 -2.88 -7.38 -11.30
C LEU A 4 -1.97 -6.20 -11.64
N ALA A 5 -2.09 -5.12 -10.87
CA ALA A 5 -1.19 -3.97 -10.96
C ALA A 5 0.27 -4.42 -10.78
N THR A 6 1.18 -3.75 -11.48
CA THR A 6 2.61 -3.87 -11.21
C THR A 6 2.93 -3.37 -9.81
N PHE A 7 4.13 -3.70 -9.31
CA PHE A 7 4.56 -3.28 -7.98
C PHE A 7 4.57 -1.75 -7.80
N ASP A 8 5.00 -1.01 -8.83
CA ASP A 8 5.08 0.45 -8.76
C ASP A 8 3.67 1.09 -8.85
N GLU A 9 2.81 0.59 -9.72
CA GLU A 9 1.40 1.01 -9.78
C GLU A 9 0.67 0.74 -8.46
N ALA A 10 0.91 -0.43 -7.85
CA ALA A 10 0.34 -0.78 -6.56
C ALA A 10 0.82 0.18 -5.45
N VAL A 11 2.08 0.60 -5.46
CA VAL A 11 2.59 1.59 -4.50
C VAL A 11 1.96 2.96 -4.72
N GLU A 12 1.88 3.44 -5.96
CA GLU A 12 1.25 4.74 -6.25
C GLU A 12 -0.24 4.75 -5.87
N LEU A 13 -0.95 3.64 -6.09
CA LEU A 13 -2.34 3.51 -5.67
C LEU A 13 -2.45 3.58 -4.14
N LEU A 14 -1.64 2.80 -3.41
CA LEU A 14 -1.69 2.70 -1.95
C LEU A 14 -1.31 4.01 -1.23
N LYS A 15 -0.51 4.90 -1.84
CA LYS A 15 -0.22 6.22 -1.28
C LYS A 15 -1.48 7.06 -1.01
N ASN A 16 -2.54 6.86 -1.79
CA ASN A 16 -3.83 7.54 -1.57
C ASN A 16 -4.56 7.06 -0.31
N ALA A 17 -4.19 5.89 0.23
CA ALA A 17 -4.70 5.36 1.49
C ALA A 17 -3.79 5.65 2.69
N VAL A 18 -2.72 6.44 2.52
CA VAL A 18 -1.82 6.82 3.61
C VAL A 18 -2.34 8.07 4.31
N LYS A 19 -2.50 7.98 5.64
CA LYS A 19 -2.89 9.12 6.48
C LYS A 19 -2.13 9.16 7.79
N TYR A 20 -2.20 10.30 8.48
CA TYR A 20 -1.73 10.42 9.85
C TYR A 20 -2.59 9.59 10.80
N SER A 21 -1.96 8.95 11.77
CA SER A 21 -2.62 8.32 12.90
C SER A 21 -2.95 9.34 13.99
N THR A 22 -3.60 8.90 15.04
CA THR A 22 -3.81 9.70 16.25
C THR A 22 -2.54 9.88 17.06
N ILE A 23 -1.48 9.11 16.76
CA ILE A 23 -0.15 9.26 17.35
C ILE A 23 0.59 10.34 16.57
N GLU A 24 1.17 11.27 17.32
CA GLU A 24 1.89 12.43 16.76
C GLU A 24 2.97 12.00 15.77
N ASN A 25 2.97 12.63 14.59
CA ASN A 25 3.92 12.39 13.49
C ASN A 25 3.99 10.96 12.94
N GLN A 26 3.04 10.09 13.24
CA GLN A 26 2.99 8.73 12.71
C GLN A 26 2.01 8.64 11.53
N LYS A 27 2.44 8.09 10.39
CA LYS A 27 1.57 7.73 9.28
C LYS A 27 1.27 6.24 9.28
N HIS A 28 0.11 5.87 8.74
CA HIS A 28 -0.26 4.48 8.49
C HIS A 28 -1.09 4.36 7.23
N LEU A 29 -1.17 3.14 6.71
CA LEU A 29 -2.03 2.78 5.60
C LEU A 29 -3.41 2.41 6.15
N ASP A 30 -4.47 3.06 5.68
CA ASP A 30 -5.84 2.81 6.11
C ASP A 30 -6.80 2.75 4.93
N LEU A 31 -7.27 1.56 4.58
CA LEU A 31 -8.23 1.38 3.48
C LEU A 31 -9.64 1.86 3.81
N SER A 32 -9.94 2.23 5.07
CA SER A 32 -11.24 2.79 5.43
C SER A 32 -11.47 4.18 4.84
N VAL A 33 -10.40 4.90 4.47
CA VAL A 33 -10.50 6.21 3.78
C VAL A 33 -10.86 6.07 2.31
N ILE A 34 -10.82 4.85 1.77
CA ILE A 34 -11.13 4.56 0.37
C ILE A 34 -12.62 4.22 0.22
N ASN A 35 -13.22 4.72 -0.86
CA ASN A 35 -14.59 4.44 -1.21
C ASN A 35 -14.82 2.93 -1.36
N ALA A 36 -15.97 2.45 -0.88
CA ALA A 36 -16.26 1.01 -0.85
C ALA A 36 -16.08 0.28 -2.20
N PRO A 37 -16.48 0.85 -3.36
CA PRO A 37 -16.27 0.21 -4.67
C PRO A 37 -14.79 -0.03 -5.00
N ASP A 38 -13.90 0.85 -4.57
CA ASP A 38 -12.48 0.83 -4.94
C ASP A 38 -11.64 -0.01 -3.95
N ARG A 39 -12.18 -0.34 -2.77
CA ARG A 39 -11.43 -1.07 -1.72
C ARG A 39 -10.86 -2.40 -2.20
N LEU A 40 -11.56 -3.11 -3.09
CA LEU A 40 -11.06 -4.39 -3.62
C LEU A 40 -9.78 -4.19 -4.44
N GLU A 41 -9.68 -3.11 -5.21
CA GLU A 41 -8.49 -2.77 -5.98
C GLU A 41 -7.31 -2.46 -5.05
N TYR A 42 -7.56 -1.69 -4.00
CA TYR A 42 -6.54 -1.38 -2.99
C TYR A 42 -6.10 -2.62 -2.22
N GLN A 43 -7.00 -3.54 -1.92
CA GLN A 43 -6.66 -4.82 -1.31
C GLN A 43 -5.75 -5.66 -2.23
N LYS A 44 -6.06 -5.71 -3.54
CA LYS A 44 -5.21 -6.37 -4.54
C LYS A 44 -3.83 -5.72 -4.60
N ALA A 45 -3.74 -4.39 -4.61
CA ALA A 45 -2.47 -3.67 -4.55
C ALA A 45 -1.67 -4.00 -3.28
N LEU A 46 -2.36 -4.11 -2.13
CA LEU A 46 -1.77 -4.52 -0.86
C LEU A 46 -1.17 -5.94 -0.96
N MET A 47 -1.88 -6.86 -1.61
CA MET A 47 -1.36 -8.21 -1.86
C MET A 47 -0.12 -8.21 -2.76
N VAL A 48 -0.07 -7.36 -3.81
CA VAL A 48 1.08 -7.25 -4.71
C VAL A 48 2.32 -6.82 -3.94
N VAL A 49 2.24 -5.73 -3.17
CA VAL A 49 3.40 -5.20 -2.44
C VAL A 49 3.87 -6.13 -1.32
N GLN A 50 2.94 -6.79 -0.62
CA GLN A 50 3.27 -7.77 0.42
C GLN A 50 3.92 -9.02 -0.16
N SER A 51 3.50 -9.44 -1.36
CA SER A 51 4.10 -10.57 -2.04
C SER A 51 5.54 -10.29 -2.46
N ALA A 52 5.86 -9.06 -2.90
CA ALA A 52 7.23 -8.65 -3.22
C ALA A 52 8.15 -8.71 -1.99
N VAL A 53 7.67 -8.21 -0.83
CA VAL A 53 8.38 -8.34 0.45
C VAL A 53 8.58 -9.80 0.82
N LYS A 54 7.53 -10.63 0.72
CA LYS A 54 7.60 -12.06 1.07
C LYS A 54 8.56 -12.85 0.18
N ARG A 55 8.70 -12.46 -1.10
CA ARG A 55 9.67 -13.06 -2.03
C ARG A 55 11.10 -12.55 -1.82
N GLY A 56 11.31 -11.56 -0.96
CA GLY A 56 12.61 -10.94 -0.72
C GLY A 56 13.08 -10.02 -1.85
N GLU A 57 12.17 -9.57 -2.71
CA GLU A 57 12.48 -8.62 -3.80
C GLU A 57 12.77 -7.23 -3.24
N ILE A 58 12.13 -6.89 -2.13
CA ILE A 58 12.37 -5.69 -1.33
C ILE A 58 12.21 -5.99 0.15
N THR A 59 12.77 -5.15 1.00
CA THR A 59 12.59 -5.23 2.46
C THR A 59 11.31 -4.53 2.91
N GLN A 60 10.86 -4.87 4.12
CA GLN A 60 9.70 -4.23 4.73
C GLN A 60 9.92 -2.72 4.94
N ASP A 61 11.15 -2.28 5.20
CA ASP A 61 11.47 -0.88 5.45
C ASP A 61 11.58 -0.08 4.15
N GLU A 62 12.12 -0.67 3.08
CA GLU A 62 12.04 -0.09 1.74
C GLU A 62 10.58 0.14 1.33
N LEU A 63 9.68 -0.85 1.56
CA LEU A 63 8.25 -0.66 1.28
C LEU A 63 7.67 0.54 2.05
N LYS A 64 7.99 0.67 3.34
CA LYS A 64 7.49 1.79 4.17
C LYS A 64 7.98 3.13 3.65
N GLN A 65 9.25 3.23 3.25
CA GLN A 65 9.81 4.44 2.62
C GLN A 65 9.08 4.76 1.32
N ARG A 66 8.86 3.76 0.45
CA ARG A 66 8.15 3.97 -0.83
C ARG A 66 6.70 4.40 -0.64
N LEU A 67 6.03 3.90 0.40
CA LEU A 67 4.68 4.30 0.79
C LEU A 67 4.65 5.64 1.55
N GLY A 68 5.79 6.20 1.93
CA GLY A 68 5.87 7.44 2.71
C GLY A 68 5.38 7.29 4.16
N LEU A 69 5.55 6.11 4.74
CA LEU A 69 5.18 5.80 6.13
C LEU A 69 6.27 6.16 7.14
N ILE A 70 7.52 6.25 6.68
CA ILE A 70 8.72 6.64 7.44
C ILE A 70 9.64 7.48 6.56
#